data_AF-A0A7J4KTL4-F1
#
_entry.id   AF-A0A7J4KTL4-F1
#
_cell.length_a   1.000
_cell.length_b   1.000
_cell.length_c   1.000
_cell.angle_alpha   90.00
_cell.angle_beta   90.00
_cell.angle_gamma   90.00
#
_symmetry.space_group_name_H-M   'P 1'
#
loop_
_entity.id
_entity.type
_entity.pdbx_description
1 polymer ?
#
loop_
_entity_poly.entity_id
_entity_poly.type
_entity_poly.pdbx_seq_one_letter_code
_entity_poly.pdbx_strand_id
1 'polypeptide(L)'
;MPDEIDTSNMSAEEIAELQKQNCIFCKIATKQIPSKVLHEDDKAICILDINPASEGHILIMPKEHYMILPHIPDDLLAHMFDTVKLMSNTLLKTLQCQGTSIFIANGMAAGQKAPHVLIHVFPRKENDGLLELPKYEMNAEQADKLKKTLKPYFEQVFNKHTDIKHKKKIHHIEEHEETAKKDIADSKKEHKKEKDYDNQKEHDKEKKPIKHDAKQDDKPKKDSKNVNLDDIAKLFGG
;
A
#
# COMPACT_ATOMS: atom_id res chain seq x y z
N MET A 1 17.97 -26.53 12.65
CA MET A 1 16.67 -26.30 11.99
C MET A 1 15.70 -25.94 13.09
N PRO A 2 14.95 -24.83 13.01
CA PRO A 2 13.89 -24.61 13.99
C PRO A 2 12.90 -25.76 13.87
N ASP A 3 12.49 -26.32 15.01
CA ASP A 3 11.63 -27.48 15.10
C ASP A 3 10.36 -27.29 14.27
N GLU A 4 9.98 -28.28 13.46
CA GLU A 4 8.73 -28.25 12.70
C GLU A 4 7.57 -28.16 13.71
N ILE A 5 6.88 -27.01 13.72
CA ILE A 5 5.71 -26.82 14.56
C ILE A 5 4.59 -27.70 13.98
N ASP A 6 4.15 -28.70 14.73
CA ASP A 6 3.03 -29.56 14.34
C ASP A 6 1.73 -28.73 14.35
N THR A 7 1.24 -28.38 13.16
CA THR A 7 0.01 -27.60 12.98
C THR A 7 -1.22 -28.48 12.76
N SER A 8 -1.13 -29.80 12.90
CA SER A 8 -2.20 -30.74 12.50
C SER A 8 -3.53 -30.56 13.26
N ASN A 9 -3.49 -29.96 14.45
CA ASN A 9 -4.66 -29.71 15.30
C ASN A 9 -4.99 -28.21 15.47
N MET A 10 -4.33 -27.32 14.72
CA MET A 10 -4.55 -25.88 14.81
C MET A 10 -5.72 -25.42 13.92
N SER A 11 -6.47 -24.42 14.37
CA SER A 11 -7.46 -23.75 13.53
C SER A 11 -6.80 -22.91 12.43
N ALA A 12 -7.56 -22.53 11.41
CA ALA A 12 -7.05 -21.67 10.34
C ALA A 12 -6.57 -20.30 10.88
N GLU A 13 -7.28 -19.77 11.89
CA GLU A 13 -6.93 -18.51 12.57
C GLU A 13 -5.62 -18.66 13.35
N GLU A 14 -5.44 -19.77 14.07
CA GLU A 14 -4.21 -20.04 14.82
C GLU A 14 -3.00 -20.19 13.90
N ILE A 15 -3.17 -20.84 12.75
CA ILE A 15 -2.11 -20.96 11.72
C ILE A 15 -1.75 -19.59 11.14
N ALA A 16 -2.74 -18.77 10.81
CA ALA A 16 -2.51 -17.43 10.26
C ALA A 16 -1.79 -16.52 11.26
N GLU A 17 -2.17 -16.58 12.54
CA GLU A 17 -1.50 -15.82 13.60
C GLU A 17 -0.06 -16.30 13.80
N LEU A 18 0.18 -17.62 13.79
CA LEU A 18 1.53 -18.18 13.88
C LEU A 18 2.41 -17.75 12.70
N GLN A 19 1.86 -17.74 11.47
CA GLN A 19 2.56 -17.24 10.28
C GLN A 19 2.93 -15.75 10.43
N LYS A 20 2.01 -14.92 10.92
CA LYS A 20 2.25 -13.50 11.19
C LYS A 20 3.35 -13.31 12.25
N GLN A 21 3.32 -14.07 13.33
CA GLN A 21 4.31 -13.99 14.41
C GLN A 21 5.72 -14.46 13.99
N ASN A 22 5.80 -15.44 13.10
CA ASN A 22 7.07 -15.95 12.57
C ASN A 22 7.59 -15.15 11.35
N CYS A 23 6.78 -14.26 10.79
CA CYS A 23 7.16 -13.43 9.66
C CYS A 23 8.11 -12.28 10.07
N ILE A 24 9.33 -12.30 9.54
CA ILE A 24 10.32 -11.22 9.72
C ILE A 24 9.79 -9.86 9.24
N PHE A 25 9.02 -9.84 8.14
CA PHE A 25 8.46 -8.62 7.57
C PHE A 25 7.32 -8.05 8.42
N CYS A 26 6.51 -8.88 9.08
CA CYS A 26 5.56 -8.41 10.09
C CYS A 26 6.29 -7.74 11.27
N LYS A 27 7.40 -8.32 11.71
CA LYS A 27 8.24 -7.75 12.77
C LYS A 27 8.87 -6.41 12.35
N ILE A 28 9.27 -6.27 11.09
CA ILE A 28 9.74 -5.00 10.54
C ILE A 28 8.60 -3.98 10.48
N ALA A 29 7.44 -4.36 9.95
CA ALA A 29 6.29 -3.47 9.79
C ALA A 29 5.72 -2.98 11.14
N THR A 30 5.85 -3.80 12.18
CA THR A 30 5.51 -3.45 13.58
C THR A 30 6.68 -2.87 14.37
N LYS A 31 7.82 -2.60 13.72
CA LYS A 31 9.04 -1.98 14.30
C LYS A 31 9.69 -2.77 15.43
N GLN A 32 9.41 -4.07 15.52
CA GLN A 32 10.12 -4.98 16.43
C GLN A 32 11.55 -5.26 15.96
N ILE A 33 11.76 -5.27 14.64
CA ILE A 33 13.08 -5.36 14.01
C ILE A 33 13.42 -4.00 13.38
N PRO A 34 14.62 -3.45 13.62
CA PRO A 34 15.01 -2.18 13.03
C PRO A 34 15.14 -2.29 11.51
N SER A 35 14.84 -1.20 10.80
CA SER A 35 14.98 -1.08 9.35
C SER A 35 15.27 0.37 8.97
N LYS A 36 15.74 0.60 7.74
CA LYS A 36 15.93 1.93 7.18
C LYS A 36 14.63 2.37 6.50
N VAL A 37 13.72 2.95 7.29
CA VAL A 37 12.40 3.41 6.83
C VAL A 37 12.53 4.68 5.98
N LEU A 38 11.92 4.66 4.80
CA LEU A 38 11.81 5.82 3.90
C LEU A 38 10.45 6.50 4.01
N HIS A 39 9.40 5.70 4.17
CA HIS A 39 8.02 6.16 4.28
C HIS A 39 7.21 5.14 5.09
N GLU A 40 6.22 5.62 5.83
CA GLU A 40 5.30 4.80 6.59
C GLU A 40 4.00 5.56 6.82
N ASP A 41 2.88 4.89 6.63
CA ASP A 41 1.54 5.35 6.99
C ASP A 41 0.81 4.29 7.82
N ASP A 42 -0.50 4.40 7.95
CA ASP A 42 -1.35 3.46 8.69
C ASP A 42 -1.48 2.09 8.01
N LYS A 43 -1.22 1.98 6.70
CA LYS A 43 -1.48 0.78 5.88
C LYS A 43 -0.21 0.08 5.40
N ALA A 44 0.83 0.83 5.08
CA ALA A 44 2.04 0.33 4.43
C ALA A 44 3.32 0.96 4.99
N ILE A 45 4.43 0.27 4.75
CA ILE A 45 5.78 0.74 5.10
C ILE A 45 6.72 0.52 3.90
N CYS A 46 7.61 1.49 3.68
CA CYS A 46 8.65 1.47 2.67
C CYS A 46 10.01 1.49 3.36
N ILE A 47 10.86 0.52 3.05
CA ILE A 47 12.21 0.40 3.62
C ILE A 47 13.24 0.22 2.52
N LEU A 48 14.51 0.54 2.80
CA LEU A 48 15.61 0.08 1.96
C LEU A 48 15.83 -1.43 2.14
N ASP A 49 16.03 -2.12 1.02
CA ASP A 49 16.47 -3.52 1.03
C ASP A 49 17.90 -3.60 1.56
N ILE A 50 18.16 -4.56 2.44
CA ILE A 50 19.49 -4.85 2.97
C ILE A 50 20.33 -5.68 2.00
N ASN A 51 19.66 -6.40 1.08
CA ASN A 51 20.27 -7.19 0.01
C ASN A 51 19.82 -6.60 -1.34
N PRO A 52 20.21 -5.34 -1.65
CA PRO A 52 19.67 -4.61 -2.78
C PRO A 52 20.09 -5.23 -4.13
N ALA A 53 19.16 -5.29 -5.10
CA ALA A 53 19.51 -5.62 -6.48
C ALA A 53 20.28 -4.47 -7.15
N SER A 54 20.02 -3.23 -6.75
CA SER A 54 20.75 -2.03 -7.15
C SER A 54 20.70 -0.98 -6.04
N GLU A 55 21.62 -0.02 -6.06
CA GLU A 55 21.58 1.13 -5.15
C GLU A 55 20.19 1.80 -5.18
N GLY A 56 19.56 1.98 -4.03
CA GLY A 56 18.20 2.52 -3.94
C GLY A 56 17.08 1.49 -4.10
N HIS A 57 17.34 0.19 -3.93
CA HIS A 57 16.28 -0.83 -3.87
C HIS A 57 15.38 -0.62 -2.65
N ILE A 58 14.09 -0.39 -2.91
CA ILE A 58 13.04 -0.17 -1.92
C ILE A 58 12.13 -1.40 -1.86
N LEU A 59 11.79 -1.83 -0.65
CA LEU A 59 10.73 -2.80 -0.38
C LEU A 59 9.51 -2.06 0.17
N ILE A 60 8.36 -2.26 -0.46
CA ILE A 60 7.07 -1.75 -0.02
C ILE A 60 6.23 -2.94 0.42
N MET A 61 5.71 -2.91 1.64
CA MET A 61 4.93 -4.00 2.20
C MET A 61 3.72 -3.48 3.01
N PRO A 62 2.59 -4.20 3.02
CA PRO A 62 1.50 -3.87 3.91
C PRO A 62 1.90 -4.13 5.37
N LYS A 63 1.30 -3.39 6.30
CA LYS A 63 1.48 -3.64 7.74
C LYS A 63 0.82 -4.95 8.17
N GLU A 64 -0.31 -5.28 7.56
CA GLU A 64 -0.97 -6.57 7.74
C GLU A 64 -0.28 -7.69 6.96
N HIS A 65 -0.44 -8.91 7.46
CA HIS A 65 0.18 -10.09 6.87
C HIS A 65 -0.62 -10.59 5.67
N TYR A 66 0.00 -10.55 4.50
CA TYR A 66 -0.50 -11.23 3.30
C TYR A 66 0.65 -12.00 2.69
N MET A 67 0.42 -13.28 2.38
CA MET A 67 1.47 -14.13 1.83
C MET A 67 1.75 -13.81 0.36
N ILE A 68 0.71 -13.61 -0.45
CA ILE A 68 0.82 -13.34 -1.89
C ILE A 68 -0.14 -12.21 -2.28
N LEU A 69 0.20 -11.49 -3.35
CA LEU A 69 -0.53 -10.30 -3.80
C LEU A 69 -2.04 -10.55 -4.02
N PRO A 70 -2.50 -11.68 -4.58
CA PRO A 70 -3.93 -11.94 -4.77
C PRO A 70 -4.77 -11.96 -3.49
N HIS A 71 -4.16 -12.08 -2.31
CA HIS A 71 -4.88 -12.08 -1.03
C HIS A 71 -5.07 -10.67 -0.46
N ILE A 72 -4.43 -9.65 -1.03
CA ILE A 72 -4.54 -8.27 -0.58
C ILE A 72 -5.90 -7.70 -1.01
N PRO A 73 -6.66 -7.06 -0.10
CA PRO A 73 -7.88 -6.32 -0.45
C PRO A 73 -7.64 -5.23 -1.51
N ASP A 74 -8.59 -5.05 -2.43
CA ASP A 74 -8.47 -4.14 -3.57
C ASP A 74 -8.10 -2.69 -3.18
N ASP A 75 -8.66 -2.18 -2.09
CA ASP A 75 -8.43 -0.81 -1.60
C ASP A 75 -7.02 -0.63 -1.02
N LEU A 76 -6.53 -1.65 -0.29
CA LEU A 76 -5.16 -1.68 0.20
C LEU A 76 -4.17 -1.82 -0.96
N LEU A 77 -4.48 -2.66 -1.95
CA LEU A 77 -3.65 -2.83 -3.14
C LEU A 77 -3.53 -1.52 -3.93
N ALA A 78 -4.64 -0.80 -4.11
CA ALA A 78 -4.65 0.50 -4.77
C ALA A 78 -3.74 1.51 -4.04
N HIS A 79 -3.90 1.62 -2.71
CA HIS A 79 -3.06 2.46 -1.86
C HIS A 79 -1.56 2.13 -1.99
N MET A 80 -1.23 0.83 -1.94
CA MET A 80 0.16 0.39 -2.10
C MET A 80 0.75 0.78 -3.46
N PHE A 81 -0.03 0.72 -4.55
CA PHE A 81 0.45 1.09 -5.88
C PHE A 81 0.58 2.61 -6.07
N ASP A 82 -0.20 3.42 -5.36
CA ASP A 82 0.06 4.86 -5.27
C ASP A 82 1.43 5.14 -4.62
N THR A 83 1.75 4.40 -3.56
CA THR A 83 3.07 4.45 -2.90
C THR A 83 4.19 3.95 -3.83
N VAL A 84 3.99 2.87 -4.58
CA VAL A 84 4.93 2.38 -5.60
C VAL A 84 5.24 3.46 -6.63
N LYS A 85 4.21 4.11 -7.16
CA LYS A 85 4.35 5.22 -8.13
C LYS A 85 5.14 6.38 -7.52
N LEU A 86 4.88 6.75 -6.27
CA LEU A 86 5.61 7.81 -5.57
C LEU A 86 7.10 7.45 -5.40
N MET A 87 7.39 6.23 -4.94
CA MET A 87 8.77 5.77 -4.71
C MET A 87 9.55 5.66 -6.03
N SER A 88 8.95 5.10 -7.08
CA SER A 88 9.57 5.03 -8.41
C SER A 88 9.91 6.43 -8.96
N ASN A 89 8.97 7.38 -8.89
CA ASN A 89 9.22 8.77 -9.29
C ASN A 89 10.32 9.44 -8.44
N THR A 90 10.41 9.09 -7.16
CA THR A 90 11.46 9.61 -6.27
C THR A 90 12.82 9.10 -6.71
N LEU A 91 12.97 7.79 -6.95
CA LEU A 91 14.22 7.16 -7.41
C LEU A 91 14.71 7.77 -8.74
N LEU A 92 13.81 7.94 -9.71
CA LEU A 92 14.13 8.57 -11.00
C LEU A 92 14.72 9.98 -10.82
N LYS A 93 14.15 10.78 -9.90
CA LYS A 93 14.59 12.16 -9.67
C LYS A 93 15.87 12.25 -8.84
N THR A 94 16.02 11.42 -7.82
CA THR A 94 17.11 11.55 -6.84
C THR A 94 18.37 10.82 -7.27
N LEU A 95 18.24 9.65 -7.91
CA LEU A 95 19.37 8.82 -8.33
C LEU A 95 19.71 8.95 -9.82
N GLN A 96 18.95 9.77 -10.56
CA GLN A 96 19.16 10.05 -11.98
C GLN A 96 19.28 8.76 -12.82
N CYS A 97 18.50 7.74 -12.46
CA CYS A 97 18.44 6.49 -13.20
C CYS A 97 17.52 6.63 -14.43
N GLN A 98 17.75 5.82 -15.45
CA GLN A 98 17.00 5.86 -16.70
C GLN A 98 15.64 5.16 -16.60
N GLY A 99 15.45 4.32 -15.58
CA GLY A 99 14.19 3.61 -15.35
C GLY A 99 14.08 3.07 -13.94
N THR A 100 12.99 2.37 -13.66
CA THR A 100 12.79 1.57 -12.45
C THR A 100 12.14 0.25 -12.80
N SER A 101 12.52 -0.82 -12.11
CA SER A 101 11.80 -2.09 -12.15
C SER A 101 10.89 -2.21 -10.94
N ILE A 102 9.67 -2.68 -11.18
CA ILE A 102 8.71 -3.07 -10.14
C ILE A 102 8.59 -4.59 -10.21
N PHE A 103 8.88 -5.29 -9.12
CA PHE A 103 8.89 -6.75 -9.08
C PHE A 103 8.10 -7.27 -7.88
N ILE A 104 7.28 -8.29 -8.11
CA ILE A 104 6.46 -8.95 -7.09
C ILE A 104 6.49 -10.44 -7.40
N ALA A 105 6.99 -11.24 -6.46
CA ALA A 105 7.00 -12.69 -6.58
C ALA A 105 5.84 -13.29 -5.77
N ASN A 106 4.98 -14.07 -6.43
CA ASN A 106 3.91 -14.84 -5.79
C ASN A 106 4.27 -16.33 -5.81
N GLY A 107 4.74 -16.84 -4.68
CA GLY A 107 5.18 -18.22 -4.50
C GLY A 107 6.67 -18.44 -4.75
N MET A 108 7.21 -19.52 -4.16
CA MET A 108 8.65 -19.83 -4.21
C MET A 108 9.18 -19.99 -5.63
N ALA A 109 8.41 -20.63 -6.53
CA ALA A 109 8.79 -20.82 -7.92
C ALA A 109 8.91 -19.48 -8.71
N ALA A 110 8.24 -18.42 -8.25
CA ALA A 110 8.35 -17.08 -8.81
C ALA A 110 9.51 -16.28 -8.19
N GLY A 111 10.29 -16.85 -7.27
CA GLY A 111 11.39 -16.20 -6.57
C GLY A 111 11.00 -15.53 -5.24
N GLN A 112 9.83 -15.84 -4.67
CA GLN A 112 9.43 -15.31 -3.37
C GLN A 112 10.30 -15.90 -2.26
N LYS A 113 10.96 -15.04 -1.48
CA LYS A 113 11.93 -15.46 -0.44
C LYS A 113 11.34 -15.57 0.97
N ALA A 114 10.22 -14.93 1.24
CA ALA A 114 9.53 -15.09 2.52
C ALA A 114 8.01 -14.92 2.36
N PRO A 115 7.21 -15.46 3.30
CA PRO A 115 5.75 -15.50 3.19
C PRO A 115 5.11 -14.14 3.57
N HIS A 116 5.57 -13.03 2.99
CA HIS A 116 4.94 -11.71 3.09
C HIS A 116 5.02 -11.03 1.74
N VAL A 117 3.99 -10.30 1.33
CA VAL A 117 4.00 -9.55 0.08
C VAL A 117 5.01 -8.42 0.15
N LEU A 118 5.98 -8.46 -0.76
CA LEU A 118 6.91 -7.37 -1.00
C LEU A 118 6.71 -6.88 -2.42
N ILE A 119 6.53 -5.57 -2.57
CA ILE A 119 6.68 -4.89 -3.85
C ILE A 119 8.07 -4.28 -3.88
N HIS A 120 8.91 -4.85 -4.72
CA HIS A 120 10.26 -4.37 -4.98
C HIS A 120 10.18 -3.21 -5.97
N VAL A 121 10.82 -2.09 -5.64
CA VAL A 121 11.00 -0.96 -6.54
C VAL A 121 12.48 -0.58 -6.53
N PHE A 122 13.16 -0.73 -7.66
CA PHE A 122 14.59 -0.45 -7.73
C PHE A 122 14.97 0.24 -9.04
N PRO A 123 15.93 1.18 -9.00
CA PRO A 123 16.35 1.93 -10.17
C PRO A 123 17.08 1.04 -11.18
N ARG A 124 16.96 1.40 -12.46
CA ARG A 124 17.59 0.71 -13.58
C ARG A 124 18.52 1.66 -14.31
N LYS A 125 19.69 1.15 -14.64
CA LYS A 125 20.66 1.83 -15.51
C LYS A 125 20.80 1.04 -16.80
N GLU A 126 21.16 1.74 -17.87
CA GLU A 126 21.43 1.08 -19.14
C GLU A 126 22.55 0.04 -18.95
N ASN A 127 22.35 -1.17 -19.48
CA ASN A 127 23.29 -2.29 -19.38
C ASN A 127 23.64 -2.72 -17.94
N ASP A 128 22.70 -2.59 -16.99
CA ASP A 128 22.93 -3.02 -15.59
C ASP A 128 22.86 -4.55 -15.35
N GLY A 129 22.48 -5.34 -16.36
CA GLY A 129 22.44 -6.80 -16.29
C GLY A 129 21.37 -7.39 -15.36
N LEU A 130 20.43 -6.59 -14.84
CA LEU A 130 19.49 -7.03 -13.81
C LEU A 130 18.25 -7.76 -14.31
N LEU A 131 17.89 -7.62 -15.59
CA LEU A 131 16.67 -8.24 -16.14
C LEU A 131 16.88 -8.69 -17.58
N GLU A 132 17.40 -9.90 -17.72
CA GLU A 132 17.53 -10.61 -18.99
C GLU A 132 16.60 -11.82 -18.96
N LEU A 133 15.42 -11.69 -19.57
CA LEU A 133 14.46 -12.78 -19.65
C LEU A 133 14.65 -13.56 -20.95
N PRO A 134 14.74 -14.91 -20.90
CA PRO A 134 14.79 -15.71 -22.11
C PRO A 134 13.49 -15.53 -22.90
N LYS A 135 13.58 -15.50 -24.22
CA LYS A 135 12.41 -15.53 -25.09
C LYS A 135 11.81 -16.93 -25.07
N TYR A 136 10.53 -17.02 -24.75
CA TYR A 136 9.75 -18.22 -24.96
C TYR A 136 9.00 -18.09 -26.30
N GLU A 137 9.34 -18.94 -27.27
CA GLU A 137 8.68 -18.94 -28.57
C GLU A 137 7.39 -19.76 -28.56
N MET A 138 6.32 -19.19 -29.11
CA MET A 138 5.01 -19.83 -29.21
C MET A 138 4.47 -19.62 -30.62
N ASN A 139 4.04 -20.70 -31.28
CA ASN A 139 3.43 -20.64 -32.60
C ASN A 139 1.93 -20.26 -32.53
N ALA A 140 1.33 -19.95 -33.69
CA ALA A 140 -0.07 -19.51 -33.76
C ALA A 140 -1.06 -20.55 -33.21
N GLU A 141 -0.85 -21.85 -33.48
CA GLU A 141 -1.72 -22.92 -32.99
C GLU A 141 -1.67 -23.03 -31.46
N GLN A 142 -0.47 -22.97 -30.88
CA GLN A 142 -0.27 -22.95 -29.43
C GLN A 142 -0.94 -21.73 -28.78
N ALA A 143 -0.81 -20.55 -29.40
CA ALA A 143 -1.43 -19.32 -28.94
C ALA A 143 -2.97 -19.41 -28.96
N ASP A 144 -3.54 -19.93 -30.03
CA ASP A 144 -4.99 -20.11 -30.17
C ASP A 144 -5.53 -21.12 -29.16
N LYS A 145 -4.81 -22.22 -28.94
CA LYS A 145 -5.15 -23.21 -27.91
C LYS A 145 -5.14 -22.57 -26.52
N LEU A 146 -4.09 -21.83 -26.18
CA LEU A 146 -3.98 -21.13 -24.89
C LEU A 146 -5.12 -20.12 -24.70
N LYS A 147 -5.43 -19.34 -25.73
CA LYS A 147 -6.55 -18.38 -25.71
C LYS A 147 -7.89 -19.07 -25.46
N LYS A 148 -8.17 -20.19 -26.13
CA LYS A 148 -9.40 -20.98 -25.91
C LYS A 148 -9.48 -21.51 -24.47
N THR A 149 -8.36 -21.87 -23.87
CA THR A 149 -8.31 -22.29 -22.46
C THR A 149 -8.53 -21.13 -21.50
N LEU A 150 -7.85 -20.00 -21.69
CA LEU A 150 -7.87 -18.90 -20.71
C LEU A 150 -9.13 -18.02 -20.79
N LYS A 151 -9.62 -17.76 -22.00
CA LYS A 151 -10.69 -16.77 -22.24
C LYS A 151 -11.96 -17.03 -21.39
N PRO A 152 -12.50 -18.26 -21.28
CA PRO A 152 -13.71 -18.50 -20.50
C PRO A 152 -13.54 -18.18 -19.00
N TYR A 153 -12.37 -18.50 -18.43
CA TYR A 153 -12.07 -18.17 -17.03
C TYR A 153 -11.98 -16.67 -16.82
N PHE A 154 -11.32 -15.96 -17.73
CA PHE A 154 -11.26 -14.49 -17.67
C PHE A 154 -12.65 -13.87 -17.76
N GLU A 155 -13.50 -14.29 -18.70
CA GLU A 155 -14.86 -13.79 -18.83
C GLU A 155 -15.68 -14.03 -17.55
N GLN A 156 -15.56 -15.21 -16.95
CA GLN A 156 -16.23 -15.52 -15.69
C GLN A 156 -15.77 -14.62 -14.54
N VAL A 157 -14.46 -14.40 -14.40
CA VAL A 157 -13.88 -13.58 -13.31
C VAL A 157 -14.21 -12.09 -13.52
N PHE A 158 -14.05 -11.59 -14.74
CA PHE A 158 -14.31 -10.18 -15.04
C PHE A 158 -15.79 -9.82 -14.98
N ASN A 159 -16.70 -10.70 -15.44
CA ASN A 159 -18.14 -10.46 -15.32
C ASN A 159 -18.57 -10.39 -13.84
N LYS A 160 -18.01 -11.26 -12.99
CA LYS A 160 -18.22 -11.16 -11.53
C LYS A 160 -17.65 -9.87 -10.93
N HIS A 161 -16.47 -9.42 -11.37
CA HIS A 161 -15.89 -8.16 -10.90
C HIS A 161 -16.68 -6.92 -11.38
N THR A 162 -17.26 -6.95 -12.59
CA THR A 162 -18.14 -5.86 -13.07
C THR A 162 -19.44 -5.80 -12.27
N ASP A 163 -19.98 -6.95 -11.85
CA ASP A 163 -21.16 -7.01 -10.97
C ASP A 163 -20.85 -6.50 -9.56
N ILE A 164 -19.67 -6.81 -9.00
CA ILE A 164 -19.22 -6.29 -7.69
C ILE A 164 -18.97 -4.78 -7.76
N LYS A 165 -18.34 -4.27 -8.83
CA LYS A 165 -18.15 -2.82 -9.03
C LYS A 165 -19.48 -2.08 -9.22
N HIS A 166 -20.44 -2.67 -9.94
CA HIS A 166 -21.80 -2.12 -10.06
C HIS A 166 -22.53 -2.14 -8.72
N LYS A 167 -22.47 -3.24 -7.95
CA LYS A 167 -23.08 -3.31 -6.61
C LYS A 167 -22.46 -2.32 -5.63
N LYS A 168 -21.12 -2.21 -5.57
CA LYS A 168 -20.44 -1.20 -4.74
C LYS A 168 -20.82 0.22 -5.16
N LYS A 169 -20.91 0.49 -6.47
CA LYS A 169 -21.34 1.81 -6.97
C LYS A 169 -22.81 2.11 -6.63
N ILE A 170 -23.70 1.13 -6.72
CA ILE A 170 -25.11 1.27 -6.32
C ILE A 170 -25.22 1.51 -4.81
N HIS A 171 -24.54 0.71 -3.98
CA HIS A 171 -24.55 0.87 -2.52
C HIS A 171 -24.00 2.25 -2.10
N HIS A 172 -22.94 2.72 -2.75
CA HIS A 172 -22.33 4.02 -2.48
C HIS A 172 -23.20 5.20 -2.97
N ILE A 173 -24.05 4.99 -3.99
CA ILE A 173 -25.06 5.97 -4.43
C ILE A 173 -26.26 5.96 -3.47
N GLU A 174 -26.72 4.79 -3.04
CA GLU A 174 -27.85 4.64 -2.10
C GLU A 174 -27.51 5.23 -0.72
N GLU A 175 -26.30 5.01 -0.20
CA GLU A 175 -25.81 5.63 1.03
C GLU A 175 -25.68 7.16 0.93
N HIS A 176 -25.21 7.67 -0.21
CA HIS A 176 -25.14 9.12 -0.46
C HIS A 176 -26.53 9.74 -0.64
N GLU A 177 -27.48 9.02 -1.23
CA GLU A 177 -28.86 9.48 -1.35
C GLU A 177 -29.58 9.47 0.00
N GLU A 178 -29.33 8.49 0.86
CA GLU A 178 -29.96 8.38 2.18
C GLU A 178 -29.39 9.41 3.18
N THR A 179 -28.08 9.67 3.12
CA THR A 179 -27.44 10.78 3.87
C THR A 179 -27.91 12.14 3.35
N ALA A 180 -27.95 12.37 2.03
CA ALA A 180 -28.48 13.61 1.47
C ALA A 180 -29.98 13.83 1.82
N LYS A 181 -30.80 12.77 1.86
CA LYS A 181 -32.21 12.86 2.28
C LYS A 181 -32.34 13.18 3.78
N LYS A 182 -31.43 12.69 4.64
CA LYS A 182 -31.36 13.08 6.06
C LYS A 182 -30.90 14.52 6.23
N ASP A 183 -29.86 14.96 5.54
CA ASP A 183 -29.32 16.31 5.64
C ASP A 183 -30.34 17.37 5.13
N ILE A 184 -31.12 17.03 4.09
CA ILE A 184 -32.23 17.86 3.60
C ILE A 184 -33.41 17.88 4.59
N ALA A 185 -33.66 16.79 5.32
CA ALA A 185 -34.71 16.73 6.33
C ALA A 185 -34.34 17.49 7.61
N ASP A 186 -33.07 17.47 7.99
CA ASP A 186 -32.54 18.15 9.18
C ASP A 186 -32.38 19.67 8.94
N SER A 187 -31.89 20.09 7.75
CA SER A 187 -31.85 21.50 7.35
C SER A 187 -33.25 22.14 7.24
N LYS A 188 -34.28 21.38 6.83
CA LYS A 188 -35.68 21.86 6.84
C LYS A 188 -36.30 21.97 8.23
N LYS A 189 -35.76 21.28 9.23
CA LYS A 189 -36.16 21.45 10.65
C LYS A 189 -35.46 22.64 11.29
N GLU A 190 -34.23 22.96 10.91
CA GLU A 190 -33.49 24.13 11.42
C GLU A 190 -33.98 25.45 10.80
N HIS A 191 -34.30 25.47 9.49
CA HIS A 191 -34.90 26.65 8.85
C HIS A 191 -36.34 27.00 9.29
N LYS A 192 -36.96 26.17 10.13
CA LYS A 192 -38.24 26.48 10.79
C LYS A 192 -38.08 27.03 12.22
N LYS A 193 -36.86 27.11 12.74
CA LYS A 193 -36.54 27.71 14.06
C LYS A 193 -35.78 29.05 13.97
N GLU A 194 -35.19 29.39 12.83
CA GLU A 194 -34.42 30.65 12.65
C GLU A 194 -35.23 31.85 12.12
N LYS A 195 -36.53 31.70 11.82
CA LYS A 195 -37.37 32.82 11.34
C LYS A 195 -38.00 33.70 12.44
N ASP A 196 -37.71 33.45 13.72
CA ASP A 196 -38.29 34.20 14.84
C ASP A 196 -37.28 35.04 15.65
N TYR A 197 -36.03 35.24 15.20
CA TYR A 197 -35.01 35.91 16.02
C TYR A 197 -34.19 37.05 15.40
N ASP A 198 -34.48 37.50 14.18
CA ASP A 198 -33.74 38.61 13.56
C ASP A 198 -34.64 39.82 13.30
N ASN A 199 -35.00 40.50 14.38
CA ASN A 199 -35.47 41.88 14.32
C ASN A 199 -35.01 42.64 15.57
N GLN A 200 -33.70 42.92 15.67
CA GLN A 200 -33.20 44.09 16.40
C GLN A 200 -31.69 44.34 16.20
N LYS A 201 -31.42 45.54 15.67
CA LYS A 201 -30.26 46.42 15.88
C LYS A 201 -29.17 46.45 14.80
N GLU A 202 -29.38 47.41 13.90
CA GLU A 202 -28.36 48.21 13.21
C GLU A 202 -27.56 49.11 14.19
N HIS A 203 -26.43 49.63 13.67
CA HIS A 203 -25.41 50.52 14.27
C HIS A 203 -24.40 49.81 15.21
N ASP A 204 -23.08 49.93 15.06
CA ASP A 204 -22.31 51.09 14.62
C ASP A 204 -20.90 50.70 14.10
N LYS A 205 -20.29 51.63 13.36
CA LYS A 205 -18.96 51.55 12.75
C LYS A 205 -17.84 51.59 13.81
N GLU A 206 -16.69 50.94 13.55
CA GLU A 206 -15.39 51.62 13.34
C GLU A 206 -14.18 50.67 13.25
N LYS A 207 -13.21 51.10 12.43
CA LYS A 207 -11.92 50.48 12.14
C LYS A 207 -10.92 50.71 13.28
N LYS A 208 -9.98 49.77 13.50
CA LYS A 208 -8.51 50.03 13.44
C LYS A 208 -7.67 48.74 13.59
N PRO A 209 -6.41 48.75 13.12
CA PRO A 209 -5.63 47.57 12.71
C PRO A 209 -4.69 47.04 13.80
N ILE A 210 -4.24 45.80 13.67
CA ILE A 210 -3.15 45.24 14.51
C ILE A 210 -2.11 44.53 13.63
N LYS A 211 -0.87 44.68 14.09
CA LYS A 211 0.45 44.49 13.48
C LYS A 211 0.86 43.02 13.29
N HIS A 212 1.87 42.85 12.44
CA HIS A 212 2.76 41.69 12.38
C HIS A 212 3.36 41.33 13.74
N ASP A 213 3.45 40.03 14.02
CA ASP A 213 4.58 39.44 14.76
C ASP A 213 4.89 38.05 14.20
N ALA A 214 6.17 37.83 13.94
CA ALA A 214 6.76 36.55 13.57
C ALA A 214 6.95 35.70 14.83
N LYS A 215 6.62 34.41 14.76
CA LYS A 215 7.18 33.40 15.66
C LYS A 215 7.65 32.19 14.89
N GLN A 216 8.89 31.85 15.19
CA GLN A 216 9.71 30.78 14.70
C GLN A 216 9.58 29.66 15.73
N ASP A 217 8.98 28.53 15.37
CA ASP A 217 8.84 27.38 16.26
C ASP A 217 9.86 26.31 15.87
N ASP A 218 10.88 26.18 16.72
CA ASP A 218 11.80 25.05 16.78
C ASP A 218 11.05 23.76 17.14
N LYS A 219 11.29 22.69 16.37
CA LYS A 219 10.85 21.32 16.72
C LYS A 219 12.09 20.42 16.90
N PRO A 220 12.14 19.59 17.97
CA PRO A 220 13.34 18.86 18.31
C PRO A 220 13.59 17.68 17.35
N LYS A 221 14.85 17.53 16.94
CA LYS A 221 15.35 16.35 16.21
C LYS A 221 15.26 15.12 17.12
N LYS A 222 14.58 14.08 16.64
CA LYS A 222 14.49 12.78 17.32
C LYS A 222 15.63 11.89 16.83
N ASP A 223 16.45 11.43 17.76
CA ASP A 223 17.65 10.61 17.54
C ASP A 223 17.34 9.34 16.73
N SER A 224 17.99 9.21 15.57
CA SER A 224 18.02 7.94 14.84
C SER A 224 19.00 7.01 15.55
N LYS A 225 18.48 5.98 16.25
CA LYS A 225 19.31 4.86 16.70
C LYS A 225 20.05 4.28 15.48
N ASN A 226 21.37 4.14 15.61
CA ASN A 226 22.23 3.69 14.52
C ASN A 226 21.92 2.22 14.20
N VAL A 227 21.12 1.99 13.15
CA VAL A 227 20.73 0.64 12.70
C VAL A 227 21.92 0.00 11.97
N ASN A 228 22.48 -1.08 12.54
CA ASN A 228 23.53 -1.91 11.92
C ASN A 228 22.92 -2.86 10.88
N LEU A 229 23.36 -2.77 9.62
CA LEU A 229 22.82 -3.55 8.51
C LEU A 229 23.28 -5.01 8.54
N ASP A 230 24.49 -5.29 9.04
CA ASP A 230 25.06 -6.64 9.06
C ASP A 230 24.29 -7.57 10.02
N ASP A 231 23.80 -7.02 11.13
CA ASP A 231 23.00 -7.79 12.08
C ASP A 231 21.59 -8.06 11.56
N ILE A 232 21.05 -7.18 10.71
CA ILE A 232 19.77 -7.42 10.02
C ILE A 232 19.97 -8.46 8.92
N ALA A 233 21.05 -8.40 8.15
CA ALA A 233 21.34 -9.35 7.07
C ALA A 233 21.34 -10.80 7.56
N LYS A 234 21.89 -11.06 8.75
CA LYS A 234 21.86 -12.39 9.40
C LYS A 234 20.45 -12.93 9.62
N LEU A 235 19.45 -12.07 9.81
CA LEU A 235 18.05 -12.48 10.01
C LEU A 235 17.37 -12.95 8.71
N PHE A 236 17.91 -12.57 7.55
CA PHE A 236 17.36 -12.92 6.23
C PHE A 236 17.97 -14.21 5.65
N GLY A 237 18.83 -14.90 6.41
CA GLY A 237 19.43 -16.18 6.00
C GLY A 237 20.38 -16.02 4.82
N GLY A 238 21.53 -15.38 5.07
CA GLY A 238 22.60 -15.19 4.08
C GLY A 238 23.01 -16.46 3.33
#